data_AF-A0A7X8SQU2-F1
#
_entry.id   AF-A0A7X8SQU2-F1
#
_cell.length_a   1.000
_cell.length_b   1.000
_cell.length_c   1.000
_cell.angle_alpha   90.00
_cell.angle_beta   90.00
_cell.angle_gamma   90.00
#
_symmetry.space_group_name_H-M   'P 1'
#
loop_
_entity.id
_entity.type
_entity.pdbx_description
1 polymer ?
#
loop_
_entity_poly.entity_id
_entity_poly.type
_entity_poly.pdbx_seq_one_letter_code
_entity_poly.pdbx_strand_id
1 'polypeptide(L)'
;MILQELTPAQTHMILNPIKSKNTDLLKFALFDLFFKEILMLEQEWKLPHPKSWQESLFIYVSRGKKYDEYIYNIHQNIFLEPFKLENRRIQLRKLIKEILPLCGNGQGYKAIQLNEEFKLLDIFHQTLSFKDFNIFFLNSKGRKLKSELKLSLNYYNQQLISPDFNEKGIYEILKDIGSNIFLLNNFNAELIEKLNSNFSTFIKGSTIKDSSEYTIVFEILYEVMTLPIFTNMNIIDSFTGSFDSGFYYE
;
A
#
# COMPACT_ATOMS: atom_id res chain seq x y z
N MET A 1 17.31 -0.81 -9.02
CA MET A 1 17.48 0.39 -8.15
C MET A 1 16.91 0.07 -6.78
N ILE A 2 17.50 0.54 -5.66
CA ILE A 2 17.10 0.11 -4.29
C ILE A 2 15.59 0.26 -4.03
N LEU A 3 14.97 1.31 -4.58
CA LEU A 3 13.53 1.55 -4.46
C LEU A 3 12.64 0.57 -5.24
N GLN A 4 13.15 -0.21 -6.19
CA GLN A 4 12.34 -1.24 -6.86
C GLN A 4 12.33 -2.56 -6.08
N GLU A 5 13.36 -2.80 -5.27
CA GLU A 5 13.53 -4.06 -4.54
C GLU A 5 12.66 -4.11 -3.28
N LEU A 6 12.36 -2.94 -2.70
CA LEU A 6 11.55 -2.82 -1.49
C LEU A 6 10.12 -2.42 -1.83
N THR A 7 9.15 -3.04 -1.16
CA THR A 7 7.75 -2.63 -1.28
C THR A 7 7.50 -1.30 -0.56
N PRO A 8 6.43 -0.57 -0.89
CA PRO A 8 6.06 0.67 -0.20
C PRO A 8 5.87 0.48 1.31
N ALA A 9 5.34 -0.66 1.74
CA ALA A 9 5.19 -0.99 3.16
C ALA A 9 6.57 -1.15 3.83
N GLN A 10 7.49 -1.86 3.19
CA GLN A 10 8.85 -2.04 3.71
C GLN A 10 9.61 -0.71 3.76
N THR A 11 9.61 0.04 2.66
CA THR A 11 10.26 1.36 2.57
C THR A 11 9.71 2.31 3.63
N HIS A 12 8.38 2.36 3.81
CA HIS A 12 7.76 3.21 4.84
C HIS A 12 8.20 2.82 6.26
N MET A 13 8.28 1.52 6.56
CA MET A 13 8.79 1.04 7.85
C MET A 13 10.26 1.40 8.08
N ILE A 14 11.12 1.33 7.07
CA ILE A 14 12.53 1.74 7.19
C ILE A 14 12.64 3.25 7.42
N LEU A 15 11.84 4.06 6.72
CA LEU A 15 11.85 5.51 6.89
C LEU A 15 11.35 5.92 8.28
N ASN A 16 10.31 5.26 8.78
CA ASN A 16 9.60 5.61 10.01
C ASN A 16 9.49 4.43 10.99
N PRO A 17 10.60 3.84 11.46
CA PRO A 17 10.59 2.55 12.16
C PRO A 17 9.92 2.58 13.53
N ILE A 18 9.67 3.76 14.10
CA ILE A 18 8.94 3.92 15.37
C ILE A 18 7.52 4.46 15.12
N LYS A 19 7.37 5.37 14.14
CA LYS A 19 6.11 6.11 13.90
C LYS A 19 5.18 5.46 12.88
N SER A 20 5.64 4.46 12.13
CA SER A 20 4.84 3.77 11.12
C SER A 20 3.63 3.10 11.77
N LYS A 21 2.42 3.50 11.38
CA LYS A 21 1.19 2.85 11.82
C LYS A 21 1.00 1.55 11.04
N ASN A 22 0.45 0.53 11.68
CA ASN A 22 0.17 -0.74 11.01
C ASN A 22 -0.87 -0.59 9.88
N THR A 23 -1.82 0.31 10.06
CA THR A 23 -2.85 0.66 9.06
C THR A 23 -2.23 1.19 7.78
N ASP A 24 -1.25 2.10 7.89
CA ASP A 24 -0.50 2.63 6.76
C ASP A 24 0.30 1.53 6.06
N LEU A 25 0.94 0.64 6.83
CA LEU A 25 1.71 -0.49 6.28
C LEU A 25 0.83 -1.49 5.52
N LEU A 26 -0.35 -1.84 6.07
CA LEU A 26 -1.35 -2.67 5.41
C LEU A 26 -1.82 -2.04 4.09
N LYS A 27 -2.13 -0.73 4.15
CA LYS A 27 -2.56 0.06 2.99
C LYS A 27 -1.50 0.03 1.88
N PHE A 28 -0.24 0.31 2.22
CA PHE A 28 0.86 0.28 1.27
C PHE A 28 1.13 -1.11 0.68
N ALA A 29 1.01 -2.17 1.48
CA ALA A 29 1.16 -3.54 0.99
C ALA A 29 0.08 -3.92 -0.03
N LEU A 30 -1.18 -3.52 0.23
CA LEU A 30 -2.29 -3.74 -0.69
C LEU A 30 -2.14 -2.93 -1.98
N PHE A 31 -1.68 -1.68 -1.90
CA PHE A 31 -1.50 -0.86 -3.10
C PHE A 31 -0.38 -1.32 -3.98
N ASP A 32 0.68 -1.88 -3.40
CA ASP A 32 1.71 -2.54 -4.19
C ASP A 32 1.12 -3.69 -5.03
N LEU A 33 0.20 -4.48 -4.46
CA LEU A 33 -0.47 -5.56 -5.18
C LEU A 33 -1.37 -5.05 -6.31
N PHE A 34 -2.08 -3.94 -6.10
CA PHE A 34 -2.88 -3.34 -7.16
C PHE A 34 -2.03 -2.69 -8.25
N PHE A 35 -0.98 -1.97 -7.86
CA PHE A 35 -0.04 -1.33 -8.78
C PHE A 35 0.64 -2.36 -9.69
N LYS A 36 1.04 -3.51 -9.12
CA LYS A 36 1.65 -4.60 -9.87
C LYS A 36 0.64 -5.45 -10.66
N GLU A 37 -0.64 -5.07 -10.68
CA GLU A 37 -1.71 -5.84 -11.33
C GLU A 37 -1.80 -7.30 -10.85
N ILE A 38 -1.40 -7.57 -9.61
CA ILE A 38 -1.54 -8.88 -8.95
C ILE A 38 -2.98 -9.02 -8.47
N LEU A 39 -3.53 -7.96 -7.89
CA LEU A 39 -4.96 -7.82 -7.61
C LEU A 39 -5.54 -6.72 -8.49
N MET A 40 -6.82 -6.82 -8.83
CA MET A 40 -7.54 -5.82 -9.62
C MET A 40 -8.69 -5.23 -8.82
N LEU A 41 -8.97 -3.95 -9.06
CA LEU A 41 -10.12 -3.24 -8.50
C LEU A 41 -11.23 -3.14 -9.55
N GLU A 42 -12.45 -3.46 -9.12
CA GLU A 42 -13.65 -3.36 -9.95
C GLU A 42 -14.70 -2.52 -9.23
N GLN A 43 -15.23 -1.50 -9.92
CA GLN A 43 -16.27 -0.64 -9.40
C GLN A 43 -17.63 -1.03 -9.98
N GLU A 44 -18.66 -1.05 -9.13
CA GLU A 44 -20.02 -1.34 -9.56
C GLU A 44 -21.04 -0.55 -8.72
N TRP A 45 -21.90 0.22 -9.39
CA TRP A 45 -23.04 0.86 -8.75
C TRP A 45 -24.13 -0.18 -8.49
N LYS A 46 -24.56 -0.30 -7.24
CA LYS A 46 -25.66 -1.20 -6.86
C LYS A 46 -26.60 -0.52 -5.89
N LEU A 47 -27.86 -0.91 -5.96
CA LEU A 47 -28.79 -0.66 -4.87
C LEU A 47 -28.40 -1.54 -3.68
N PRO A 48 -28.07 -0.96 -2.51
CA PRO A 48 -27.64 -1.74 -1.34
C PRO A 48 -28.78 -2.62 -0.78
N HIS A 49 -30.02 -2.23 -1.05
CA HIS A 49 -31.23 -2.96 -0.68
C HIS A 49 -32.29 -2.73 -1.78
N PRO A 50 -33.17 -3.70 -2.09
CA PRO A 50 -34.22 -3.54 -3.11
C PRO A 50 -35.17 -2.35 -2.86
N LYS A 51 -35.26 -1.90 -1.60
CA LYS A 51 -36.05 -0.74 -1.19
C LYS A 51 -35.25 0.57 -1.09
N SER A 52 -33.94 0.54 -1.35
CA SER A 52 -33.14 1.75 -1.42
C SER A 52 -33.47 2.51 -2.70
N TRP A 53 -33.56 3.82 -2.61
CA TRP A 53 -33.81 4.69 -3.77
C TRP A 53 -32.52 5.26 -4.35
N GLN A 54 -31.40 5.05 -3.65
CA GLN A 54 -30.08 5.54 -4.02
C GLN A 54 -29.15 4.35 -4.23
N GLU A 55 -28.42 4.42 -5.34
CA GLU A 55 -27.31 3.52 -5.63
C GLU A 55 -26.11 3.88 -4.75
N SER A 56 -25.32 2.87 -4.42
CA SER A 56 -24.05 3.03 -3.73
C SER A 56 -22.96 2.40 -4.57
N LEU A 57 -21.79 3.02 -4.59
CA LEU A 57 -20.62 2.48 -5.25
C LEU A 57 -20.03 1.34 -4.43
N PHE A 58 -19.98 0.15 -5.01
CA PHE A 58 -19.31 -1.01 -4.43
C PHE A 58 -17.97 -1.24 -5.14
N ILE A 59 -16.92 -1.39 -4.35
CA ILE A 59 -15.59 -1.74 -4.83
C ILE A 59 -15.33 -3.20 -4.51
N TYR A 60 -14.96 -3.95 -5.54
CA TYR A 60 -14.59 -5.35 -5.46
C TYR A 60 -13.13 -5.54 -5.83
N VAL A 61 -12.57 -6.62 -5.30
CA VAL A 61 -11.21 -7.09 -5.55
C VAL A 61 -11.30 -8.47 -6.18
N SER A 62 -10.52 -8.69 -7.23
CA SER A 62 -10.39 -9.96 -7.96
C SER A 62 -8.91 -10.22 -8.29
N ARG A 63 -8.60 -11.42 -8.82
CA ARG A 63 -7.26 -11.71 -9.31
C ARG A 63 -6.93 -10.80 -10.50
N GLY A 64 -5.77 -10.17 -10.47
CA GLY A 64 -5.24 -9.41 -11.59
C GLY A 64 -4.50 -10.29 -12.61
N LYS A 65 -4.04 -9.69 -13.70
CA LYS A 65 -3.40 -10.38 -14.82
C LYS A 65 -2.11 -11.09 -14.42
N LYS A 66 -1.37 -10.52 -13.45
CA LYS A 66 -0.07 -11.03 -12.99
C LYS A 66 -0.17 -11.89 -11.72
N TYR A 67 -1.38 -12.29 -11.31
CA TYR A 67 -1.59 -13.04 -10.06
C TYR A 67 -0.83 -14.36 -10.05
N ASP A 68 -0.95 -15.17 -11.11
CA ASP A 68 -0.38 -16.52 -11.15
C ASP A 68 1.15 -16.52 -11.37
N GLU A 69 1.71 -15.40 -11.87
CA GLU A 69 3.16 -15.20 -12.06
C GLU A 69 3.86 -14.68 -10.79
N TYR A 70 3.09 -14.27 -9.78
CA TYR A 70 3.63 -13.54 -8.64
C TYR A 70 4.32 -14.46 -7.63
N ILE A 71 5.58 -14.15 -7.33
CA ILE A 71 6.30 -14.77 -6.22
C ILE A 71 5.89 -14.07 -4.92
N TYR A 72 5.27 -14.82 -4.02
CA TYR A 72 4.69 -14.31 -2.79
C TYR A 72 5.74 -13.71 -1.84
N ASN A 73 5.53 -12.44 -1.46
CA ASN A 73 6.14 -11.87 -0.27
C ASN A 73 5.27 -12.21 0.96
N ILE A 74 5.93 -12.50 2.08
CA ILE A 74 5.27 -12.92 3.33
C ILE A 74 4.25 -11.88 3.76
N HIS A 75 4.66 -10.61 3.78
CA HIS A 75 3.80 -9.53 4.26
C HIS A 75 2.55 -9.26 3.40
N GLN A 76 2.56 -9.73 2.16
CA GLN A 76 1.44 -9.57 1.22
C GLN A 76 0.53 -10.78 1.15
N ASN A 77 0.97 -11.94 1.65
CA ASN A 77 0.24 -13.19 1.50
C ASN A 77 -1.17 -13.13 2.12
N ILE A 78 -1.34 -12.36 3.20
CA ILE A 78 -2.66 -12.16 3.84
C ILE A 78 -3.73 -11.63 2.87
N PHE A 79 -3.35 -10.87 1.84
CA PHE A 79 -4.28 -10.34 0.84
C PHE A 79 -4.52 -11.33 -0.30
N LEU A 80 -3.61 -12.27 -0.51
CA LEU A 80 -3.62 -13.20 -1.63
C LEU A 80 -4.28 -14.53 -1.29
N GLU A 81 -4.19 -14.98 -0.03
CA GLU A 81 -4.80 -16.21 0.47
C GLU A 81 -6.30 -16.34 0.15
N PRO A 82 -7.14 -15.30 0.30
CA PRO A 82 -8.55 -15.38 -0.10
C PRO A 82 -8.73 -15.74 -1.57
N PHE A 83 -7.79 -15.44 -2.46
CA PHE A 83 -7.94 -15.71 -3.88
C PHE A 83 -7.27 -17.00 -4.32
N LYS A 84 -6.57 -17.74 -3.45
CA LYS A 84 -5.71 -18.87 -3.85
C LYS A 84 -6.45 -20.06 -4.47
N LEU A 85 -7.61 -20.43 -3.90
CA LEU A 85 -8.39 -21.59 -4.35
C LEU A 85 -9.28 -21.30 -5.56
N GLU A 86 -9.89 -20.11 -5.59
CA GLU A 86 -10.84 -19.72 -6.62
C GLU A 86 -10.61 -18.27 -7.03
N ASN A 87 -10.79 -17.95 -8.31
CA ASN A 87 -10.87 -16.56 -8.76
C ASN A 87 -12.24 -15.98 -8.40
N ARG A 88 -12.40 -15.63 -7.12
CA ARG A 88 -13.61 -15.05 -6.57
C ARG A 88 -13.52 -13.53 -6.51
N ARG A 89 -14.66 -12.89 -6.68
CA ARG A 89 -14.82 -11.44 -6.56
C ARG A 89 -15.27 -11.09 -5.14
N ILE A 90 -14.43 -10.39 -4.39
CA ILE A 90 -14.66 -10.08 -2.96
C ILE A 90 -14.82 -8.58 -2.80
N GLN A 91 -15.88 -8.12 -2.14
CA GLN A 91 -16.02 -6.69 -1.82
C GLN A 91 -14.82 -6.23 -0.98
N LEU A 92 -14.17 -5.12 -1.34
CA LEU A 92 -12.98 -4.61 -0.64
C LEU A 92 -13.20 -4.51 0.86
N ARG A 93 -14.35 -3.98 1.30
CA ARG A 93 -14.69 -3.89 2.72
C ARG A 93 -14.77 -5.25 3.42
N LYS A 94 -15.23 -6.29 2.72
CA LYS A 94 -15.29 -7.66 3.24
C LYS A 94 -13.88 -8.25 3.32
N LEU A 95 -13.08 -8.11 2.26
CA LEU A 95 -11.68 -8.54 2.24
C LEU A 95 -10.90 -7.95 3.42
N ILE A 96 -11.00 -6.64 3.62
CA ILE A 96 -10.34 -5.94 4.72
C ILE A 96 -10.79 -6.48 6.09
N LYS A 97 -12.08 -6.76 6.28
CA LYS A 97 -12.59 -7.35 7.53
C LYS A 97 -12.06 -8.77 7.78
N GLU A 98 -11.87 -9.56 6.72
CA GLU A 98 -11.35 -10.94 6.82
C GLU A 98 -9.87 -10.97 7.17
N ILE A 99 -9.06 -10.04 6.65
CA ILE A 99 -7.61 -10.02 6.90
C ILE A 99 -7.22 -9.40 8.24
N LEU A 100 -8.01 -8.48 8.78
CA LEU A 100 -7.66 -7.73 10.00
C LEU A 100 -7.36 -8.67 11.20
N PRO A 101 -8.16 -9.71 11.48
CA PRO A 101 -7.84 -10.66 12.54
C PRO A 101 -6.50 -11.38 12.34
N LEU A 102 -6.11 -11.67 11.10
CA LEU A 102 -4.87 -12.37 10.76
C LEU A 102 -3.60 -11.55 11.08
N CYS A 103 -3.75 -10.23 11.24
CA CYS A 103 -2.69 -9.32 11.63
C CYS A 103 -2.92 -8.72 13.03
N GLY A 104 -3.55 -9.45 13.94
CA GLY A 104 -3.80 -8.98 15.32
C GLY A 104 -4.75 -7.78 15.36
N ASN A 105 -5.84 -7.85 14.59
CA ASN A 105 -6.81 -6.76 14.40
C ASN A 105 -6.17 -5.47 13.87
N GLY A 106 -5.21 -5.61 12.95
CA GLY A 106 -4.42 -4.51 12.43
C GLY A 106 -3.18 -4.19 13.28
N GLN A 107 -3.22 -4.34 14.61
CA GLN A 107 -2.10 -3.93 15.48
C GLN A 107 -0.84 -4.78 15.35
N GLY A 108 -0.96 -6.01 14.86
CA GLY A 108 0.15 -6.95 14.74
C GLY A 108 0.86 -6.93 13.40
N TYR A 109 0.40 -6.16 12.39
CA TYR A 109 0.92 -6.29 11.02
C TYR A 109 2.45 -6.14 10.96
N LYS A 110 3.01 -5.12 11.60
CA LYS A 110 4.45 -4.88 11.62
C LYS A 110 5.24 -6.03 12.27
N ALA A 111 4.78 -6.52 13.43
CA ALA A 111 5.45 -7.59 14.17
C ALA A 111 5.29 -8.98 13.56
N ILE A 112 4.13 -9.26 12.94
CA ILE A 112 3.76 -10.57 12.41
C ILE A 112 4.20 -10.71 10.95
N GLN A 113 3.96 -9.69 10.13
CA GLN A 113 4.05 -9.80 8.67
C GLN A 113 5.36 -9.25 8.12
N LEU A 114 5.86 -8.12 8.65
CA LEU A 114 7.07 -7.47 8.13
C LEU A 114 8.35 -7.86 8.87
N ASN A 115 8.26 -8.19 10.17
CA ASN A 115 9.43 -8.51 11.00
C ASN A 115 10.27 -9.68 10.44
N GLU A 116 9.62 -10.71 9.90
CA GLU A 116 10.33 -11.88 9.36
C GLU A 116 11.21 -11.52 8.17
N GLU A 117 10.68 -10.77 7.20
CA GLU A 117 11.44 -10.28 6.06
C GLU A 117 12.56 -9.34 6.48
N PHE A 118 12.31 -8.49 7.48
CA PHE A 118 13.31 -7.57 7.97
C PHE A 118 14.45 -8.20 8.77
N LYS A 119 14.21 -9.36 9.40
CA LYS A 119 15.28 -10.18 9.98
C LYS A 119 16.22 -10.69 8.89
N LEU A 120 15.70 -11.07 7.73
CA LEU A 120 16.53 -11.50 6.59
C LEU A 120 17.41 -10.36 6.05
N LEU A 121 16.93 -9.12 6.11
CA LEU A 121 17.67 -7.95 5.64
C LEU A 121 18.76 -7.46 6.62
N ASP A 122 18.71 -7.88 7.89
CA ASP A 122 19.65 -7.48 8.94
C ASP A 122 19.82 -5.95 9.07
N ILE A 123 18.72 -5.21 9.02
CA ILE A 123 18.71 -3.72 9.10
C ILE A 123 18.21 -3.18 10.45
N PHE A 124 17.72 -4.06 11.31
CA PHE A 124 17.29 -3.72 12.67
C PHE A 124 18.24 -4.36 13.69
N HIS A 125 18.36 -3.76 14.87
CA HIS A 125 19.04 -4.41 15.98
C HIS A 125 18.31 -5.71 16.35
N GLN A 126 19.05 -6.81 16.51
CA GLN A 126 18.51 -8.17 16.71
C GLN A 126 17.69 -8.37 18.01
N THR A 127 17.53 -7.34 18.83
CA THR A 127 16.91 -7.49 20.15
C THR A 127 16.21 -6.19 20.52
N LEU A 128 15.02 -6.34 21.13
CA LEU A 128 14.06 -5.31 21.58
C LEU A 128 12.89 -5.00 20.63
N SER A 129 12.42 -6.01 19.87
CA SER A 129 10.98 -6.08 19.59
C SER A 129 10.33 -6.54 20.89
N PHE A 130 10.01 -5.61 21.78
CA PHE A 130 9.08 -5.93 22.86
C PHE A 130 7.78 -6.33 22.16
N LYS A 131 7.37 -7.59 22.34
CA LYS A 131 6.19 -8.18 21.67
C LYS A 131 4.94 -7.31 21.78
N ASP A 132 4.88 -6.48 22.82
CA ASP A 132 3.75 -5.62 23.12
C ASP A 132 3.89 -4.18 22.59
N PHE A 133 5.11 -3.73 22.20
CA PHE A 133 5.33 -2.33 21.81
C PHE A 133 5.56 -2.07 20.33
N ASN A 134 5.75 -3.07 19.45
CA ASN A 134 5.93 -2.83 17.99
C ASN A 134 7.00 -1.78 17.63
N ILE A 135 7.97 -1.54 18.51
CA ILE A 135 9.06 -0.58 18.31
C ILE A 135 10.24 -1.29 17.65
N PHE A 136 10.79 -0.68 16.60
CA PHE A 136 11.93 -1.22 15.87
C PHE A 136 13.03 -0.15 15.80
N PHE A 137 14.27 -0.56 16.04
CA PHE A 137 15.44 0.31 16.00
C PHE A 137 16.40 -0.10 14.88
N LEU A 138 16.71 0.83 13.99
CA LEU A 138 17.65 0.60 12.90
C LEU A 138 19.09 0.49 13.42
N ASN A 139 19.80 -0.53 12.93
CA ASN A 139 21.25 -0.65 13.11
C ASN A 139 22.00 0.31 12.14
N SER A 140 23.33 0.24 12.10
CA SER A 140 24.15 1.10 11.21
C SER A 140 23.79 0.90 9.73
N LYS A 141 23.59 -0.35 9.29
CA LYS A 141 23.17 -0.71 7.93
C LYS A 141 21.79 -0.13 7.61
N GLY A 142 20.82 -0.29 8.51
CA GLY A 142 19.47 0.26 8.36
C GLY A 142 19.45 1.79 8.33
N ARG A 143 20.29 2.47 9.12
CA ARG A 143 20.39 3.94 9.08
C ARG A 143 20.98 4.44 7.76
N LYS A 144 21.98 3.74 7.22
CA LYS A 144 22.54 4.05 5.90
C LYS A 144 21.48 3.89 4.80
N LEU A 145 20.79 2.74 4.79
CA LEU A 145 19.69 2.48 3.85
C LEU A 145 18.58 3.52 3.96
N LYS A 146 18.16 3.88 5.19
CA LYS A 146 17.18 4.95 5.41
C LYS A 146 17.63 6.28 4.81
N SER A 147 18.90 6.64 4.94
CA SER A 147 19.44 7.87 4.35
C SER A 147 19.39 7.85 2.83
N GLU A 148 19.78 6.73 2.21
CA GLU A 148 19.73 6.53 0.76
C GLU A 148 18.30 6.63 0.25
N LEU A 149 17.35 5.90 0.86
CA LEU A 149 15.93 5.94 0.53
C LEU A 149 15.36 7.36 0.64
N LYS A 150 15.69 8.08 1.72
CA LYS A 150 15.23 9.45 1.92
C LYS A 150 15.77 10.40 0.85
N LEU A 151 17.05 10.26 0.48
CA LEU A 151 17.64 11.07 -0.60
C LEU A 151 16.97 10.78 -1.95
N SER A 152 16.74 9.51 -2.28
CA SER A 152 16.06 9.12 -3.52
C SER A 152 14.62 9.64 -3.58
N LEU A 153 13.82 9.46 -2.52
CA LEU A 153 12.45 9.98 -2.50
C LEU A 153 12.41 11.51 -2.54
N ASN A 154 13.36 12.20 -1.88
CA ASN A 154 13.44 13.66 -1.96
C ASN A 154 13.78 14.14 -3.37
N TYR A 155 14.69 13.46 -4.07
CA TYR A 155 15.02 13.75 -5.46
C TYR A 155 13.77 13.69 -6.35
N TYR A 156 12.98 12.62 -6.24
CA TYR A 156 11.74 12.50 -7.03
C TYR A 156 10.68 13.50 -6.63
N ASN A 157 10.52 13.80 -5.33
CA ASN A 157 9.62 14.87 -4.89
C ASN A 157 9.99 16.22 -5.50
N GLN A 158 11.28 16.54 -5.65
CA GLN A 158 11.74 17.77 -6.29
C GLN A 158 11.46 17.76 -7.79
N GLN A 159 11.69 16.63 -8.46
CA GLN A 159 11.36 16.50 -9.89
C GLN A 159 9.87 16.72 -10.16
N LEU A 160 8.98 16.19 -9.31
CA LEU A 160 7.52 16.36 -9.46
C LEU A 160 7.06 17.83 -9.37
N ILE A 161 7.81 18.69 -8.67
CA ILE A 161 7.49 20.12 -8.51
C ILE A 161 8.20 20.97 -9.58
N SER A 162 9.14 20.40 -10.32
CA SER A 162 9.92 21.14 -11.30
C SER A 162 9.00 21.77 -12.37
N PRO A 163 9.22 23.04 -12.76
CA PRO A 163 8.46 23.65 -13.86
C PRO A 163 8.65 22.93 -15.20
N ASP A 164 9.76 22.19 -15.35
CA ASP A 164 10.06 21.39 -16.53
C ASP A 164 9.41 19.99 -16.50
N PHE A 165 8.64 19.70 -15.44
CA PHE A 165 8.00 18.41 -15.26
C PHE A 165 6.96 18.14 -16.35
N ASN A 166 7.17 17.07 -17.10
CA ASN A 166 6.32 16.66 -18.21
C ASN A 166 5.98 15.16 -18.11
N GLU A 167 5.18 14.69 -19.07
CA GLU A 167 4.68 13.31 -19.12
C GLU A 167 5.79 12.25 -19.12
N LYS A 168 6.92 12.51 -19.79
CA LYS A 168 8.05 11.58 -19.83
C LYS A 168 8.72 11.45 -18.47
N GLY A 169 8.82 12.56 -17.73
CA GLY A 169 9.33 12.57 -16.37
C GLY A 169 8.53 11.66 -15.44
N ILE A 170 7.20 11.64 -15.55
CA ILE A 170 6.34 10.72 -14.79
C ILE A 170 6.70 9.25 -15.06
N TYR A 171 6.80 8.88 -16.33
CA TYR A 171 7.08 7.50 -16.72
C TYR A 171 8.46 7.06 -16.24
N GLU A 172 9.47 7.94 -16.34
CA GLU A 172 10.80 7.69 -15.80
C GLU A 172 10.77 7.49 -14.29
N ILE A 173 10.02 8.32 -13.55
CA ILE A 173 9.84 8.14 -12.10
C ILE A 173 9.19 6.79 -11.80
N LEU A 174 8.08 6.46 -12.47
CA LEU A 174 7.39 5.18 -12.27
C LEU A 174 8.28 3.99 -12.59
N LYS A 175 9.07 4.08 -13.67
CA LYS A 175 10.06 3.07 -14.01
C LYS A 175 11.10 2.92 -12.92
N ASP A 176 11.58 4.02 -12.33
CA ASP A 176 12.67 4.00 -11.35
C ASP A 176 12.25 3.57 -9.93
N ILE A 177 11.07 3.99 -9.46
CA ILE A 177 10.63 3.74 -8.07
C ILE A 177 9.46 2.76 -7.96
N GLY A 178 8.80 2.45 -9.07
CA GLY A 178 7.63 1.58 -9.11
C GLY A 178 6.52 2.06 -8.17
N SER A 179 5.98 1.12 -7.39
CA SER A 179 4.91 1.39 -6.43
C SER A 179 5.33 2.28 -5.25
N ASN A 180 6.63 2.53 -5.03
CA ASN A 180 7.08 3.49 -4.01
C ASN A 180 6.69 4.93 -4.35
N ILE A 181 6.10 5.17 -5.53
CA ILE A 181 5.42 6.43 -5.86
C ILE A 181 4.37 6.84 -4.81
N PHE A 182 3.72 5.87 -4.15
CA PHE A 182 2.75 6.12 -3.07
C PHE A 182 3.36 6.74 -1.81
N LEU A 183 4.70 6.77 -1.70
CA LEU A 183 5.43 7.38 -0.58
C LEU A 183 5.88 8.81 -0.86
N LEU A 184 5.65 9.32 -2.08
CA LEU A 184 5.99 10.69 -2.42
C LEU A 184 4.99 11.65 -1.76
N ASN A 185 5.50 12.74 -1.20
CA ASN A 185 4.68 13.75 -0.53
C ASN A 185 3.74 14.46 -1.50
N ASN A 186 4.13 14.54 -2.76
CA ASN A 186 3.35 15.17 -3.83
C ASN A 186 2.44 14.18 -4.56
N PHE A 187 2.28 12.95 -4.04
CA PHE A 187 1.28 12.02 -4.56
C PHE A 187 -0.11 12.45 -4.08
N ASN A 188 -0.72 13.38 -4.82
CA ASN A 188 -2.00 14.02 -4.52
C ASN A 188 -2.95 13.98 -5.72
N ALA A 189 -4.19 14.45 -5.56
CA ALA A 189 -5.19 14.48 -6.62
C ALA A 189 -4.70 15.17 -7.90
N GLU A 190 -3.93 16.26 -7.79
CA GLU A 190 -3.37 16.98 -8.95
C GLU A 190 -2.38 16.11 -9.73
N LEU A 191 -1.51 15.36 -9.05
CA LEU A 191 -0.61 14.40 -9.69
C LEU A 191 -1.42 13.27 -10.35
N ILE A 192 -2.49 12.79 -9.71
CA ILE A 192 -3.36 11.74 -10.26
C ILE A 192 -4.10 12.22 -11.52
N GLU A 193 -4.60 13.44 -11.54
CA GLU A 193 -5.20 14.03 -12.74
C GLU A 193 -4.18 14.12 -13.88
N LYS A 194 -2.96 14.61 -13.59
CA LYS A 194 -1.85 14.62 -14.55
C LYS A 194 -1.51 13.20 -15.02
N LEU A 195 -1.54 12.20 -14.16
CA LEU A 195 -1.35 10.80 -14.55
C LEU A 195 -2.47 10.36 -15.53
N ASN A 196 -3.73 10.52 -15.15
CA ASN A 196 -4.87 10.01 -15.92
C ASN A 196 -5.03 10.67 -17.30
N SER A 197 -4.90 12.00 -17.38
CA SER A 197 -5.00 12.72 -18.66
C SER A 197 -3.93 12.24 -19.64
N ASN A 198 -2.72 11.97 -19.16
CA ASN A 198 -1.56 11.69 -19.98
C ASN A 198 -1.42 10.19 -20.32
N PHE A 199 -1.89 9.28 -19.45
CA PHE A 199 -1.98 7.85 -19.79
C PHE A 199 -3.02 7.58 -20.89
N SER A 200 -4.13 8.32 -20.89
CA SER A 200 -5.18 8.16 -21.90
C SER A 200 -4.76 8.58 -23.32
N THR A 201 -3.86 9.56 -23.44
CA THR A 201 -3.31 10.07 -24.71
C THR A 201 -2.16 9.19 -25.21
N PHE A 202 -1.30 8.69 -24.33
CA PHE A 202 -0.17 7.82 -24.71
C PHE A 202 -0.63 6.43 -25.23
N ILE A 203 -1.71 5.88 -24.66
CA ILE A 203 -2.32 4.61 -25.12
C ILE A 203 -2.96 4.77 -26.50
N LYS A 204 -3.49 5.96 -26.85
CA LYS A 204 -4.09 6.21 -28.17
C LYS A 204 -3.07 6.50 -29.27
N GLY A 205 -1.85 6.93 -28.91
CA GLY A 205 -0.79 7.30 -29.86
C GLY A 205 0.28 6.24 -30.12
N SER A 206 0.41 5.21 -29.27
CA SER A 206 1.50 4.23 -29.37
C SER A 206 1.07 2.93 -30.06
N THR A 207 1.46 2.76 -31.32
CA THR A 207 1.58 1.44 -32.01
C THR A 207 2.86 0.73 -31.57
N ILE A 208 3.17 0.76 -30.28
CA ILE A 208 4.36 0.12 -29.70
C ILE A 208 3.85 -1.05 -28.86
N LYS A 209 4.18 -2.28 -29.30
CA LYS A 209 3.78 -3.55 -28.66
C LYS A 209 4.27 -3.71 -27.20
N ASP A 210 5.02 -2.75 -26.67
CA ASP A 210 5.62 -2.80 -25.33
C ASP A 210 5.01 -1.80 -24.32
N SER A 211 3.97 -1.03 -24.67
CA SER A 211 3.32 -0.07 -23.74
C SER A 211 2.22 -0.68 -22.85
N SER A 212 2.15 -2.02 -22.76
CA SER A 212 1.08 -2.76 -22.10
C SER A 212 1.25 -2.96 -20.58
N GLU A 213 2.30 -2.41 -19.96
CA GLU A 213 2.67 -2.86 -18.61
C GLU A 213 1.81 -2.31 -17.45
N TYR A 214 1.03 -1.24 -17.67
CA TYR A 214 0.21 -0.64 -16.63
C TYR A 214 -1.13 -0.15 -17.18
N THR A 215 -2.18 -0.97 -17.06
CA THR A 215 -3.59 -0.53 -17.14
C THR A 215 -4.06 -0.05 -15.76
N ILE A 216 -3.19 0.66 -15.03
CA ILE A 216 -3.51 1.14 -13.69
C ILE A 216 -4.43 2.34 -13.82
N VAL A 217 -5.66 2.21 -13.33
CA VAL A 217 -6.54 3.36 -13.12
C VAL A 217 -6.16 4.03 -11.80
N PHE A 218 -5.20 4.95 -11.85
CA PHE A 218 -4.70 5.65 -10.66
C PHE A 218 -5.79 6.41 -9.91
N GLU A 219 -6.85 6.84 -10.61
CA GLU A 219 -8.05 7.44 -10.02
C GLU A 219 -8.71 6.50 -9.00
N ILE A 220 -9.07 5.29 -9.43
CA ILE A 220 -9.72 4.28 -8.59
C ILE A 220 -8.82 3.93 -7.40
N LEU A 221 -7.51 3.83 -7.62
CA LEU A 221 -6.57 3.60 -6.53
C LEU A 221 -6.56 4.75 -5.53
N TYR A 222 -6.46 5.99 -6.01
CA TYR A 222 -6.46 7.19 -5.17
C TYR A 222 -7.75 7.32 -4.35
N GLU A 223 -8.91 7.09 -4.97
CA GLU A 223 -10.20 6.99 -4.28
C GLU A 223 -10.15 5.93 -3.18
N VAL A 224 -9.66 4.73 -3.48
CA VAL A 224 -9.50 3.66 -2.48
C VAL A 224 -8.56 4.07 -1.34
N MET A 225 -7.50 4.85 -1.61
CA MET A 225 -6.60 5.35 -0.56
C MET A 225 -7.24 6.33 0.40
N THR A 226 -8.19 7.10 -0.09
CA THR A 226 -8.89 8.12 0.68
C THR A 226 -10.13 7.57 1.37
N LEU A 227 -10.52 6.31 1.09
CA LEU A 227 -11.69 5.70 1.69
C LEU A 227 -11.62 5.66 3.22
N PRO A 228 -12.76 5.96 3.88
CA PRO A 228 -12.84 5.92 5.34
C PRO A 228 -12.53 4.57 5.96
N ILE A 229 -12.57 3.48 5.19
CA ILE A 229 -12.28 2.15 5.71
C ILE A 229 -10.86 2.05 6.25
N PHE A 230 -9.90 2.77 5.65
CA PHE A 230 -8.52 2.82 6.14
C PHE A 230 -8.34 3.91 7.20
N THR A 231 -9.09 5.02 7.15
CA THR A 231 -9.01 6.06 8.21
C THR A 231 -9.71 5.65 9.50
N ASN A 232 -10.78 4.85 9.44
CA ASN A 232 -11.49 4.32 10.60
C ASN A 232 -10.73 3.16 11.29
N MET A 233 -9.79 2.50 10.62
CA MET A 233 -8.86 1.60 11.31
C MET A 233 -8.01 2.38 12.34
N ASN A 234 -7.64 3.63 12.03
CA ASN A 234 -6.91 4.48 12.98
C ASN A 234 -7.72 4.82 14.24
N ILE A 235 -9.06 4.69 14.20
CA ILE A 235 -9.91 4.86 15.38
C ILE A 235 -9.80 3.63 16.27
N ILE A 236 -9.72 2.43 15.71
CA ILE A 236 -9.50 1.19 16.46
C ILE A 236 -8.14 1.24 17.18
N ASP A 237 -7.11 1.83 16.55
CA ASP A 237 -5.80 2.10 17.18
C ASP A 237 -5.89 2.93 18.48
N SER A 238 -6.96 3.73 18.65
CA SER A 238 -7.15 4.61 19.81
C SER A 238 -8.02 4.02 20.92
N PHE A 239 -8.84 3.01 20.63
CA PHE A 239 -9.79 2.43 21.61
C PHE A 239 -9.20 1.25 22.40
N THR A 240 -8.14 0.61 21.91
CA THR A 240 -7.48 -0.48 22.66
C THR A 240 -6.51 0.01 23.74
N GLY A 241 -6.28 1.32 23.85
CA GLY A 241 -5.44 1.92 24.90
C GLY A 241 -6.19 2.41 26.14
N SER A 242 -7.53 2.41 26.14
CA SER A 242 -8.35 3.07 27.18
C SER A 242 -9.29 2.16 27.96
N PHE A 243 -9.31 0.85 27.70
CA PHE A 243 -10.20 -0.09 28.41
C PHE A 243 -9.54 -0.96 29.49
N ASP A 244 -8.20 -0.93 29.65
CA ASP A 244 -7.49 -1.75 30.65
C ASP A 244 -7.05 -1.02 31.93
N SER A 245 -7.43 0.24 32.14
CA SER A 245 -7.14 0.95 33.40
C SER A 245 -8.29 0.92 34.41
N GLY A 246 -9.15 -0.09 34.34
CA GLY A 246 -10.44 -0.14 35.05
C GLY A 246 -10.62 -1.29 36.03
N PHE A 247 -9.57 -1.91 36.54
CA PHE A 247 -9.68 -2.82 37.69
C PHE A 247 -8.41 -2.75 38.51
N TYR A 248 -8.45 -1.98 39.60
CA TYR A 248 -7.84 -2.24 40.90
C TYR A 248 -8.22 -1.06 41.79
N TYR A 249 -9.12 -1.29 42.74
CA TYR A 249 -8.89 -1.02 44.17
C TYR A 249 -9.99 -1.76 44.97
N GLU A 250 -9.48 -2.51 45.93
CA GLU A 250 -10.05 -3.22 47.10
C GLU A 250 -11.55 -3.10 47.39
#